data_AF-A0A920AD70-F1
#
_entry.id   AF-A0A920AD70-F1
#
_cell.length_a   1.000
_cell.length_b   1.000
_cell.length_c   1.000
_cell.angle_alpha   90.00
_cell.angle_beta   90.00
_cell.angle_gamma   90.00
#
_symmetry.space_group_name_H-M   'P 1'
#
loop_
_entity.id
_entity.type
_entity.pdbx_description
1 polymer ?
#
loop_
_entity_poly.entity_id
_entity_poly.type
_entity_poly.pdbx_seq_one_letter_code
_entity_poly.pdbx_strand_id
1 'polypeptide(L)'
;MRPYIGGFDFKRSKFDRAKKSKLMVGSSIKPFIYACAFENGVNPSSIFLDGPVTLQDDLLEEAWRPKNNSGQFLGPVRLRESLVDSLNLVSIKIVKHIGLEQILECLKKYNFSESALPDNLSVALGTGTTSPLDFVENYSIFMNQGNIVKDILLTGLKI
;
A
#
# COMPACT_ATOMS: atom_id res chain seq x y z
N MET A 1 -2.21 -18.13 -17.58
CA MET A 1 -1.93 -18.02 -16.13
C MET A 1 -0.45 -18.29 -15.90
N ARG A 2 0.26 -17.35 -15.26
CA ARG A 2 1.63 -17.55 -14.74
C ARG A 2 1.53 -18.30 -13.40
N PRO A 3 2.58 -18.99 -12.91
CA PRO A 3 2.48 -19.97 -11.84
C PRO A 3 1.80 -19.46 -10.56
N TYR A 4 0.94 -20.30 -9.95
CA TYR A 4 0.30 -20.08 -8.66
C TYR A 4 0.83 -21.08 -7.63
N ILE A 5 1.40 -20.58 -6.53
CA ILE A 5 2.07 -21.40 -5.52
C ILE A 5 1.52 -21.04 -4.14
N GLY A 6 0.71 -21.92 -3.56
CA GLY A 6 0.11 -21.73 -2.24
C GLY A 6 1.02 -22.07 -1.05
N GLY A 7 2.19 -22.67 -1.27
CA GLY A 7 3.13 -23.05 -0.22
C GLY A 7 4.29 -23.89 -0.73
N PHE A 8 5.29 -24.12 0.14
CA PHE A 8 6.50 -24.86 -0.20
C PHE A 8 6.25 -26.33 -0.55
N ASP A 9 5.42 -27.03 0.23
CA ASP A 9 5.09 -28.43 0.02
C ASP A 9 3.62 -28.70 0.37
N PHE A 10 2.83 -29.09 -0.63
CA PHE A 10 1.40 -29.39 -0.49
C PHE A 10 1.12 -30.64 0.34
N LYS A 11 2.04 -31.63 0.33
CA LYS A 11 1.88 -32.85 1.13
C LYS A 11 2.03 -32.54 2.62
N ARG A 12 2.96 -31.65 2.97
CA ARG A 12 3.17 -31.18 4.34
C ARG A 12 2.09 -30.19 4.79
N SER A 13 1.62 -29.32 3.90
CA SER A 13 0.60 -28.32 4.23
C SER A 13 -0.27 -27.99 3.02
N LYS A 14 -1.55 -28.31 3.13
CA LYS A 14 -2.58 -27.92 2.15
C LYS A 14 -3.06 -26.47 2.31
N PHE A 15 -2.49 -25.72 3.25
CA PHE A 15 -2.88 -24.34 3.50
C PHE A 15 -2.36 -23.44 2.37
N ASP A 16 -3.30 -22.87 1.61
CA ASP A 16 -3.03 -21.98 0.49
C ASP A 16 -2.71 -20.57 0.98
N ARG A 17 -1.43 -20.26 1.11
CA ARG A 17 -0.95 -18.95 1.57
C ARG A 17 -1.17 -17.85 0.54
N ALA A 18 -1.23 -18.17 -0.75
CA ALA A 18 -1.40 -17.16 -1.79
C ALA A 18 -2.78 -16.50 -1.69
N LYS A 19 -3.84 -17.28 -1.42
CA LYS A 19 -5.20 -16.77 -1.29
C LYS A 19 -5.68 -16.58 0.15
N LYS A 20 -5.26 -17.44 1.08
CA LYS A 20 -5.83 -17.47 2.44
C LYS A 20 -4.98 -16.79 3.51
N SER A 21 -3.67 -16.62 3.29
CA SER A 21 -2.83 -15.91 4.28
C SER A 21 -3.11 -14.43 4.18
N LYS A 22 -3.51 -13.80 5.30
CA LYS A 22 -3.59 -12.34 5.40
C LYS A 22 -2.35 -11.84 6.12
N LEU A 23 -1.53 -11.04 5.44
CA LEU A 23 -0.28 -10.48 5.94
C LEU A 23 -0.29 -8.97 5.78
N MET A 24 0.47 -8.27 6.62
CA MET A 24 0.65 -6.82 6.47
C MET A 24 1.25 -6.49 5.11
N VAL A 25 0.71 -5.47 4.44
CA VAL A 25 1.20 -5.04 3.13
C VAL A 25 2.58 -4.40 3.23
N GLY A 26 2.82 -3.65 4.31
CA GLY A 26 4.03 -2.88 4.52
C GLY A 26 4.25 -1.80 3.45
N SER A 27 5.53 -1.46 3.22
CA SER A 27 5.92 -0.42 2.27
C SER A 27 5.48 -0.67 0.81
N SER A 28 5.07 -1.89 0.48
CA SER A 28 4.54 -2.23 -0.84
C SER A 28 3.26 -1.46 -1.19
N ILE A 29 2.57 -0.87 -0.20
CA ILE A 29 1.38 -0.03 -0.44
C ILE A 29 1.72 1.36 -1.01
N LYS A 30 2.97 1.83 -0.82
CA LYS A 30 3.35 3.21 -1.14
C LYS A 30 3.08 3.61 -2.60
N PRO A 31 3.34 2.78 -3.63
CA PRO A 31 2.98 3.11 -5.00
C PRO A 31 1.50 3.52 -5.16
N PHE A 32 0.57 2.89 -4.43
CA PHE A 32 -0.85 3.24 -4.45
C PHE A 32 -1.13 4.56 -3.75
N ILE A 33 -0.51 4.81 -2.59
CA ILE A 33 -0.61 6.10 -1.88
C ILE A 33 -0.12 7.24 -2.78
N TYR A 34 0.97 7.02 -3.51
CA TYR A 34 1.55 8.01 -4.41
C TYR A 34 0.70 8.19 -5.67
N ALA A 35 0.11 7.11 -6.20
CA ALA A 35 -0.86 7.19 -7.29
C ALA A 35 -2.08 8.04 -6.90
N CYS A 36 -2.63 7.82 -5.70
CA CYS A 36 -3.69 8.66 -5.16
C CYS A 36 -3.26 10.12 -5.04
N ALA A 37 -2.03 10.39 -4.59
CA ALA A 37 -1.51 11.75 -4.54
C ALA A 37 -1.46 12.40 -5.93
N PHE A 38 -1.06 11.63 -6.95
CA PHE A 38 -1.01 12.11 -8.33
C PHE A 38 -2.40 12.41 -8.90
N GLU A 39 -3.38 11.56 -8.62
CA GLU A 39 -4.79 11.80 -8.97
C GLU A 39 -5.37 13.05 -8.28
N ASN A 40 -4.79 13.46 -7.15
CA ASN A 40 -5.23 14.61 -6.35
C ASN A 40 -4.31 15.84 -6.50
N GLY A 41 -3.66 16.00 -7.66
CA GLY A 41 -3.00 17.25 -8.05
C GLY A 41 -1.55 17.40 -7.60
N VAL A 42 -1.00 16.43 -6.88
CA VAL A 42 0.44 16.35 -6.62
C VAL A 42 1.13 15.74 -7.85
N ASN A 43 2.40 16.03 -8.10
CA ASN A 43 3.11 15.46 -9.25
C ASN A 43 4.48 14.91 -8.84
N PRO A 44 5.16 14.12 -9.70
CA PRO A 44 6.45 13.50 -9.36
C PRO A 44 7.56 14.48 -8.98
N SER A 45 7.46 15.75 -9.36
CA SER A 45 8.40 16.82 -9.01
C SER A 45 8.00 17.64 -7.79
N SER A 46 6.81 17.43 -7.23
CA SER A 46 6.38 18.06 -5.98
C SER A 46 7.37 17.76 -4.88
N ILE A 47 7.68 18.78 -4.07
CA ILE A 47 8.66 18.69 -3.00
C ILE A 47 7.93 18.46 -1.68
N PHE A 48 8.34 17.42 -0.97
CA PHE A 48 7.92 17.13 0.39
C PHE A 48 9.13 17.15 1.32
N LEU A 49 8.93 17.61 2.54
CA LEU A 49 9.98 17.58 3.55
C LEU A 49 10.07 16.17 4.15
N ASP A 50 11.19 15.48 3.95
CA ASP A 50 11.58 14.34 4.75
C ASP A 50 12.25 14.83 6.04
N GLY A 51 11.52 14.74 7.15
CA GLY A 51 11.90 15.30 8.43
C GLY A 51 10.89 14.89 9.51
N PRO A 52 11.21 15.10 10.80
CA PRO A 52 10.43 14.56 11.90
C PRO A 52 8.95 14.96 11.81
N VAL A 53 8.08 14.01 12.14
CA VAL A 53 6.65 14.25 12.31
C VAL A 53 6.25 13.67 13.65
N THR A 54 5.53 14.47 14.43
CA THR A 54 4.89 14.04 15.67
C THR A 54 3.40 14.12 15.44
N LEU A 55 2.70 13.02 15.67
CA LEU A 55 1.27 12.91 15.50
C LEU A 55 0.66 12.65 16.85
N GLN A 56 -0.19 13.59 17.26
CA GLN A 56 -0.97 13.47 18.48
C GLN A 56 -2.34 12.95 18.05
N ASP A 57 -2.76 11.86 18.68
CA ASP A 57 -4.03 11.23 18.46
C ASP A 57 -4.64 11.07 19.85
N ASP A 58 -5.88 11.52 20.03
CA ASP A 58 -6.57 11.47 21.31
C ASP A 58 -6.79 10.03 21.81
N LEU A 59 -6.68 9.05 20.89
CA LEU A 59 -6.78 7.62 21.18
C LEU A 59 -5.43 6.99 21.56
N LEU A 60 -4.31 7.70 21.40
CA LEU A 60 -2.99 7.20 21.74
C LEU A 60 -2.54 7.76 23.10
N GLU A 61 -2.07 6.88 23.99
CA GLU A 61 -1.48 7.29 25.27
C GLU A 61 -0.22 8.14 25.08
N GLU A 62 0.49 7.96 23.95
CA GLU A 62 1.69 8.69 23.60
C GLU A 62 1.66 9.19 22.15
N ALA A 63 2.30 10.34 21.92
CA ALA A 63 2.43 10.89 20.57
C ALA A 63 3.20 9.94 19.65
N TRP A 64 2.63 9.60 18.50
CA TRP A 64 3.26 8.75 17.51
C TRP A 64 4.39 9.48 16.77
N ARG A 65 5.59 8.92 16.82
CA ARG A 65 6.82 9.46 16.21
C ARG A 65 7.46 8.46 15.25
N PRO A 66 6.89 8.28 14.06
CA PRO A 66 7.42 7.35 13.07
C PRO A 66 8.82 7.77 12.62
N LYS A 67 9.56 6.82 12.05
CA LYS A 67 10.92 7.04 11.52
C LYS A 67 11.06 6.36 10.16
N ASN A 68 11.98 6.87 9.35
CA ASN A 68 12.45 6.15 8.16
C ASN A 68 13.26 4.92 8.60
N ASN A 69 13.28 3.89 7.76
CA ASN A 69 14.06 2.69 8.02
C ASN A 69 15.56 2.98 8.18
N SER A 70 16.09 3.97 7.45
CA SER A 70 17.48 4.43 7.55
C SER A 70 17.79 5.17 8.87
N GLY A 71 16.77 5.65 9.59
CA GLY A 71 16.93 6.53 10.74
C GLY A 71 17.41 7.96 10.40
N GLN A 72 17.64 8.27 9.11
CA GLN A 72 18.14 9.56 8.64
C GLN A 72 17.02 10.39 8.00
N PHE A 73 17.24 11.71 7.93
CA PHE A 73 16.39 12.66 7.23
C PHE A 73 17.11 13.21 6.01
N LEU A 74 16.44 13.23 4.87
CA LEU A 74 16.97 13.79 3.61
C LEU A 74 16.61 15.26 3.40
N GLY A 75 15.74 15.84 4.23
CA GLY A 75 15.25 17.20 4.04
C GLY A 75 14.25 17.30 2.88
N PRO A 76 14.18 18.42 2.16
CA PRO A 76 13.30 18.56 1.01
C PRO A 76 13.68 17.57 -0.10
N VAL A 77 12.74 16.70 -0.48
CA VAL A 77 12.92 15.67 -1.51
C VAL A 77 11.79 15.73 -2.54
N ARG A 78 12.08 15.35 -3.79
CA ARG A 78 11.02 15.21 -4.80
C ARG A 78 10.23 13.93 -4.53
N LEU A 79 8.94 13.97 -4.83
CA LEU A 79 8.04 12.85 -4.56
C LEU A 79 8.48 11.56 -5.28
N ARG A 80 9.03 11.64 -6.50
CA ARG A 80 9.60 10.46 -7.16
C ARG A 80 10.78 9.84 -6.41
N GLU A 81 11.64 10.67 -5.81
CA GLU A 81 12.83 10.21 -5.06
C GLU A 81 12.38 9.58 -3.75
N SER A 82 11.40 10.18 -3.07
CA SER A 82 10.88 9.61 -1.82
C SER A 82 10.19 8.25 -2.01
N LEU A 83 9.60 7.98 -3.18
CA LEU A 83 9.08 6.66 -3.51
C LEU A 83 10.21 5.65 -3.74
N VAL A 84 11.26 6.03 -4.48
CA VAL A 84 12.44 5.20 -4.74
C VAL A 84 13.11 4.80 -3.42
N ASP A 85 13.31 5.77 -2.53
CA ASP A 85 13.93 5.54 -1.21
C ASP A 85 12.94 4.99 -0.17
N SER A 86 11.66 4.84 -0.55
CA SER A 86 10.60 4.34 0.31
C SER A 86 10.53 5.09 1.65
N LEU A 87 10.52 6.42 1.62
CA LEU A 87 10.55 7.25 2.83
C LEU A 87 9.20 7.21 3.56
N ASN A 88 9.20 6.69 4.80
CA ASN A 88 8.00 6.56 5.63
C ASN A 88 7.39 7.93 5.95
N LEU A 89 8.22 8.90 6.29
CA LEU A 89 7.76 10.22 6.74
C LEU A 89 7.10 11.00 5.61
N VAL A 90 7.61 10.86 4.38
CA VAL A 90 6.99 11.44 3.20
C VAL A 90 5.67 10.75 2.89
N SER A 91 5.59 9.41 2.94
CA SER A 91 4.32 8.68 2.76
C SER A 91 3.23 9.15 3.73
N ILE A 92 3.57 9.35 5.01
CA ILE A 92 2.63 9.85 6.01
C ILE A 92 2.21 11.29 5.69
N LYS A 93 3.15 12.14 5.29
CA LYS A 93 2.86 13.53 4.91
C LYS A 93 1.99 13.62 3.65
N ILE A 94 2.11 12.69 2.71
CA ILE A 94 1.18 12.58 1.57
C ILE A 94 -0.23 12.32 2.09
N VAL A 95 -0.42 11.31 2.94
CA VAL A 95 -1.76 10.99 3.45
C VAL A 95 -2.35 12.15 4.25
N LYS A 96 -1.54 12.87 5.02
CA LYS A 96 -1.98 14.10 5.70
C LYS A 96 -2.33 15.24 4.74
N HIS A 97 -1.54 15.42 3.69
CA HIS A 97 -1.72 16.50 2.72
C HIS A 97 -2.98 16.29 1.87
N ILE A 98 -3.23 15.06 1.43
CA ILE A 98 -4.41 14.69 0.64
C ILE A 98 -5.65 14.52 1.52
N GLY A 99 -5.47 14.07 2.77
CA GLY A 99 -6.54 13.70 3.68
C GLY A 99 -6.73 12.18 3.75
N LEU A 100 -6.92 11.66 4.96
CA LEU A 100 -7.05 10.23 5.21
C LEU A 100 -8.25 9.63 4.45
N GLU A 101 -9.42 10.24 4.58
CA GLU A 101 -10.66 9.78 3.94
C GLU A 101 -10.49 9.67 2.42
N GLN A 102 -9.95 10.71 1.77
CA GLN A 102 -9.69 10.74 0.33
C GLN A 102 -8.72 9.64 -0.11
N ILE A 103 -7.69 9.35 0.69
CA ILE A 103 -6.76 8.24 0.45
C ILE A 103 -7.47 6.89 0.57
N LEU A 104 -8.27 6.69 1.62
CA LEU A 104 -9.00 5.43 1.82
C LEU A 104 -10.00 5.19 0.69
N GLU A 105 -10.72 6.23 0.25
CA GLU A 105 -11.60 6.15 -0.92
C GLU A 105 -10.85 5.79 -2.20
N CYS A 106 -9.70 6.41 -2.43
CA CYS A 106 -8.86 6.10 -3.58
C CYS A 106 -8.37 4.64 -3.55
N LEU A 107 -7.89 4.15 -2.40
CA LEU A 107 -7.48 2.75 -2.25
C LEU A 107 -8.65 1.77 -2.42
N LYS A 108 -9.87 2.13 -1.98
CA LYS A 108 -11.09 1.34 -2.27
C LYS A 108 -11.34 1.23 -3.78
N LYS A 109 -11.14 2.32 -4.55
CA LYS A 109 -11.24 2.28 -6.02
C LYS A 109 -10.22 1.33 -6.65
N TYR A 110 -9.05 1.17 -6.02
CA TYR A 110 -8.04 0.18 -6.41
C TYR A 110 -8.34 -1.24 -5.91
N ASN A 111 -9.55 -1.50 -5.39
CA ASN A 111 -10.06 -2.79 -4.91
C ASN A 111 -9.32 -3.35 -3.69
N PHE A 112 -8.79 -2.49 -2.83
CA PHE A 112 -8.33 -2.92 -1.51
C PHE A 112 -9.53 -3.24 -0.61
N SER A 113 -9.46 -4.38 0.10
CA SER A 113 -10.47 -4.75 1.10
C SER A 113 -10.36 -3.91 2.36
N GLU A 114 -11.44 -3.84 3.15
CA GLU A 114 -11.45 -3.09 4.43
C GLU A 114 -10.33 -3.52 5.39
N SER A 115 -10.01 -4.82 5.43
CA SER A 115 -8.90 -5.35 6.25
C SER A 115 -7.52 -4.75 5.91
N ALA A 116 -7.35 -4.23 4.69
CA ALA A 116 -6.12 -3.61 4.23
C ALA A 116 -6.08 -2.10 4.50
N LEU A 117 -7.19 -1.52 4.97
CA LEU A 117 -7.43 -0.09 5.04
C LEU A 117 -7.72 0.35 6.48
N PRO A 118 -6.71 0.39 7.36
CA PRO A 118 -6.87 0.91 8.70
C PRO A 118 -7.26 2.39 8.63
N ASP A 119 -8.22 2.79 9.47
CA ASP A 119 -8.77 4.14 9.51
C ASP A 119 -7.88 5.09 10.34
N ASN A 120 -6.60 5.16 9.98
CA ASN A 120 -5.65 6.10 10.56
C ASN A 120 -4.42 6.28 9.64
N LEU A 121 -3.54 7.21 9.99
CA LEU A 121 -2.35 7.55 9.20
C LEU A 121 -1.35 6.40 9.01
N SER A 122 -1.46 5.31 9.80
CA SER A 122 -0.60 4.14 9.62
C SER A 122 -0.88 3.39 8.31
N VAL A 123 -2.00 3.66 7.63
CA VAL A 123 -2.26 3.19 6.26
C VAL A 123 -1.13 3.55 5.30
N ALA A 124 -0.48 4.70 5.51
CA ALA A 124 0.67 5.15 4.72
C ALA A 124 1.87 4.19 4.79
N LEU A 125 1.91 3.34 5.82
CA LEU A 125 2.96 2.36 6.10
C LEU A 125 2.52 0.91 5.82
N GLY A 126 1.28 0.71 5.37
CA GLY A 126 0.74 -0.61 5.01
C GLY A 126 0.52 -1.52 6.20
N THR A 127 0.02 -0.98 7.31
CA THR A 127 -0.31 -1.76 8.52
C THR A 127 -1.53 -2.66 8.36
N GLY A 128 -2.38 -2.39 7.37
CA GLY A 128 -3.48 -3.27 6.99
C GLY A 128 -3.01 -4.58 6.38
N THR A 129 -3.89 -5.58 6.34
CA THR A 129 -3.60 -6.93 5.88
C THR A 129 -4.36 -7.32 4.61
N THR A 130 -3.67 -8.06 3.73
CA THR A 130 -4.23 -8.58 2.49
C THR A 130 -3.63 -9.95 2.15
N SER A 131 -4.22 -10.66 1.18
CA SER A 131 -3.59 -11.88 0.65
C SER A 131 -2.66 -11.56 -0.53
N PRO A 132 -1.61 -12.36 -0.76
CA PRO A 132 -0.76 -12.18 -1.94
C PRO A 132 -1.54 -12.13 -3.26
N LEU A 133 -2.59 -12.96 -3.40
CA LEU A 133 -3.43 -12.98 -4.59
C LEU A 133 -4.17 -11.65 -4.77
N ASP A 134 -4.88 -11.18 -3.74
CA ASP A 134 -5.60 -9.90 -3.78
C ASP A 134 -4.64 -8.75 -4.09
N PHE A 135 -3.45 -8.75 -3.48
CA PHE A 135 -2.46 -7.69 -3.67
C PHE A 135 -1.91 -7.63 -5.09
N VAL A 136 -1.70 -8.78 -5.74
CA VAL A 136 -1.30 -8.84 -7.16
C VAL A 136 -2.41 -8.31 -8.06
N GLU A 137 -3.68 -8.63 -7.76
CA GLU A 137 -4.83 -8.05 -8.48
C GLU A 137 -4.87 -6.52 -8.31
N ASN A 138 -4.63 -5.99 -7.10
CA ASN A 138 -4.54 -4.55 -6.88
C ASN A 138 -3.41 -3.92 -7.71
N TYR A 139 -2.24 -4.56 -7.76
CA TYR A 139 -1.08 -4.05 -8.50
C TYR A 139 -1.30 -3.98 -10.02
N SER A 140 -2.27 -4.72 -10.54
CA SER A 140 -2.58 -4.77 -11.97
C SER A 140 -2.99 -3.41 -12.54
N ILE A 141 -3.49 -2.47 -11.73
CA ILE A 141 -3.88 -1.12 -12.18
C ILE A 141 -2.74 -0.38 -12.87
N PHE A 142 -1.50 -0.58 -12.41
CA PHE A 142 -0.32 0.14 -12.92
C PHE A 142 0.06 -0.33 -14.33
N MET A 143 -0.22 -1.60 -14.65
CA MET A 143 0.14 -2.20 -15.93
C MET A 143 -1.01 -2.15 -16.94
N ASN A 144 -2.25 -1.94 -16.47
CA ASN A 144 -3.47 -2.09 -17.27
C ASN A 144 -4.27 -0.78 -17.40
N GLN A 145 -3.57 0.36 -17.52
CA GLN A 145 -4.19 1.67 -17.75
C GLN A 145 -5.24 2.04 -16.68
N GLY A 146 -4.98 1.68 -15.41
CA GLY A 146 -5.90 1.92 -14.30
C GLY A 146 -6.97 0.84 -14.07
N ASN A 147 -7.01 -0.21 -14.89
CA ASN A 147 -8.00 -1.28 -14.75
C ASN A 147 -7.51 -2.42 -13.87
N ILE A 148 -8.38 -2.90 -12.99
CA ILE A 148 -8.13 -4.09 -12.17
C ILE A 148 -8.40 -5.33 -13.01
N VAL A 149 -7.42 -6.23 -13.08
CA VAL A 149 -7.56 -7.56 -13.69
C VAL A 149 -7.64 -8.57 -12.57
N LYS A 150 -8.80 -9.22 -12.45
CA LYS A 150 -9.02 -10.33 -11.52
C LYS A 150 -8.40 -11.60 -12.09
N ASP A 151 -7.83 -12.43 -11.22
CA ASP A 151 -7.30 -13.71 -11.63
C ASP A 151 -8.44 -14.66 -12.05
N ILE A 152 -8.23 -15.41 -13.14
CA ILE A 152 -9.19 -16.37 -13.69
C ILE A 152 -8.50 -17.73 -13.75
N LEU A 153 -8.84 -18.59 -12.78
CA LEU A 153 -8.32 -19.95 -12.68
C LEU A 153 -8.99 -20.94 -13.64
N LEU A 154 -10.21 -20.63 -14.10
CA LEU A 154 -10.99 -21.47 -15.01
C LEU A 154 -11.16 -20.75 -16.34
N THR A 155 -10.51 -21.23 -17.40
CA THR A 155 -10.55 -20.61 -18.73
C THR A 155 -11.56 -21.25 -19.68
N GLY A 156 -12.23 -22.33 -19.26
CA GLY A 156 -13.26 -22.99 -20.04
C GLY A 156 -13.78 -24.24 -19.35
N LEU A 157 -15.04 -24.57 -19.64
CA LEU A 157 -15.68 -25.83 -19.29
C LEU A 157 -16.10 -26.50 -20.59
N LYS A 158 -15.72 -27.77 -20.79
CA LYS A 158 -16.28 -28.59 -21.86
C LYS A 158 -17.44 -29.38 -21.26
N ILE A 159 -18.61 -29.22 -21.88
CA ILE A 159 -19.83 -30.01 -21.61
C ILE A 159 -19.84 -31.18 -22.57
#